data_AF-A0AA43AAV8-F1
#
_entry.id   AF-A0AA43AAV8-F1
#
_cell.length_a   1.000
_cell.length_b   1.000
_cell.length_c   1.000
_cell.angle_alpha   90.00
_cell.angle_beta   90.00
_cell.angle_gamma   90.00
#
_symmetry.space_group_name_H-M   'P 1'
#
loop_
_entity.id
_entity.type
_entity.pdbx_description
1 polymer ?
#
loop_
_entity_poly.entity_id
_entity_poly.type
_entity_poly.pdbx_seq_one_letter_code
_entity_poly.pdbx_strand_id
1 'polypeptide(L)'
;MAELEQAAFLYDLPEEPPTGFSRLYHGAEFCFWRLPSIEKTLASRAWARRVDWAYTLVTPVLGEAERRQLDNYFKTVLPELASGDEVLISDWGALELLRSVRDDLTVILGRALSGQKRGPRILEMTLGTEQSEYFRRGSWHNRDAVELLVEKGVTRIEQDNLLQGLAPLPVPLQGSLHLPYAMVTSSRNCPFRTSPVFGPCAAPCGETFTLKTEETEPLLYQDGNTQFLHNETLPKNLSTLGINRIVTHPELVN
;
A
#
# COMPACT_ATOMS: atom_id res chain seq x y z
N MET A 1 -16.40 19.90 -5.74
CA MET A 1 -15.17 19.25 -5.25
C MET A 1 -15.52 17.78 -5.10
N ALA A 2 -14.71 16.87 -5.65
CA ALA A 2 -14.93 15.44 -5.38
C ALA A 2 -14.81 15.23 -3.86
N GLU A 3 -15.76 14.49 -3.29
CA GLU A 3 -15.76 14.15 -1.87
C GLU A 3 -14.52 13.30 -1.55
N LEU A 4 -13.94 13.49 -0.37
CA LEU A 4 -12.76 12.75 0.07
C LEU A 4 -13.17 11.30 0.36
N GLU A 5 -12.75 10.36 -0.46
CA GLU A 5 -13.08 8.94 -0.29
C GLU A 5 -12.37 8.37 0.94
N GLN A 6 -13.13 7.70 1.80
CA GLN A 6 -12.60 6.97 2.96
C GLN A 6 -12.59 5.48 2.64
N ALA A 7 -11.42 4.86 2.72
CA ALA A 7 -11.20 3.44 2.51
C ALA A 7 -10.65 2.76 3.76
N ALA A 8 -11.10 1.54 4.02
CA ALA A 8 -10.59 0.71 5.11
C ALA A 8 -9.70 -0.40 4.54
N PHE A 9 -8.49 -0.54 5.08
CA PHE A 9 -7.62 -1.67 4.81
C PHE A 9 -7.86 -2.74 5.87
N LEU A 10 -8.54 -3.83 5.47
CA LEU A 10 -8.93 -4.90 6.39
C LEU A 10 -8.39 -6.24 5.90
N TYR A 11 -7.50 -6.83 6.70
CA TYR A 11 -7.01 -8.18 6.44
C TYR A 11 -8.01 -9.25 6.89
N ASP A 12 -8.62 -9.03 8.05
CA ASP A 12 -9.75 -9.80 8.55
C ASP A 12 -11.01 -8.96 8.52
N LEU A 13 -12.11 -9.61 8.15
CA LEU A 13 -13.38 -8.93 7.92
C LEU A 13 -14.21 -9.01 9.19
N PRO A 14 -14.54 -7.87 9.83
CA PRO A 14 -15.43 -7.89 10.96
C PRO A 14 -16.84 -8.32 10.53
N GLU A 15 -17.62 -8.82 11.49
CA GLU A 15 -19.04 -9.14 11.27
C GLU A 15 -19.82 -7.86 10.91
N GLU A 16 -19.58 -6.79 11.65
CA GLU A 16 -20.13 -5.45 11.40
C GLU A 16 -19.09 -4.57 10.67
N PRO A 17 -19.44 -3.95 9.52
CA PRO A 17 -18.53 -3.07 8.82
C PRO A 17 -18.26 -1.80 9.63
N PRO A 18 -17.02 -1.31 9.69
CA PRO A 18 -16.74 -0.03 10.34
C PRO A 18 -17.44 1.11 9.60
N THR A 19 -17.96 2.09 10.34
CA THR A 19 -18.71 3.20 9.74
C THR A 19 -17.79 4.24 9.10
N GLY A 20 -18.33 5.03 8.15
CA GLY A 20 -17.61 6.15 7.54
C GLY A 20 -16.68 5.77 6.38
N PHE A 21 -16.70 4.52 5.93
CA PHE A 21 -15.94 4.04 4.77
C PHE A 21 -16.85 3.70 3.60
N SER A 22 -16.26 3.69 2.41
CA SER A 22 -16.95 3.40 1.13
C SER A 22 -16.18 2.43 0.24
N ARG A 23 -14.97 2.02 0.66
CA ARG A 23 -14.09 1.12 -0.09
C ARG A 23 -13.32 0.20 0.83
N LEU A 24 -13.28 -1.08 0.47
CA LEU A 24 -12.43 -2.09 1.09
C LEU A 24 -11.12 -2.23 0.31
N TYR A 25 -10.00 -2.13 1.01
CA TYR A 25 -8.71 -2.64 0.58
C TYR A 25 -8.48 -4.00 1.24
N HIS A 26 -8.29 -5.05 0.45
CA HIS A 26 -8.06 -6.39 0.96
C HIS A 26 -6.93 -7.08 0.20
N GLY A 27 -6.01 -7.69 0.94
CA GLY A 27 -4.85 -8.36 0.37
C GLY A 27 -3.59 -8.14 1.20
N ALA A 28 -2.45 -8.09 0.54
CA ALA A 28 -1.15 -7.86 1.18
C ALA A 28 -0.31 -6.87 0.39
N GLU A 29 0.27 -5.87 1.06
CA GLU A 29 1.09 -4.85 0.40
C GLU A 29 2.55 -5.27 0.25
N PHE A 30 3.09 -6.02 1.21
CA PHE A 30 4.54 -6.22 1.34
C PHE A 30 4.97 -7.68 1.27
N CYS A 31 4.37 -8.56 2.08
CA CYS A 31 4.77 -9.96 2.18
C CYS A 31 3.88 -10.84 1.30
N PHE A 32 4.48 -11.60 0.37
CA PHE A 32 3.74 -12.54 -0.47
C PHE A 32 3.00 -13.62 0.34
N TRP A 33 3.60 -14.08 1.42
CA TRP A 33 3.00 -15.11 2.28
C TRP A 33 1.82 -14.62 3.12
N ARG A 34 1.56 -13.30 3.11
CA ARG A 34 0.34 -12.72 3.66
C ARG A 34 -0.74 -12.50 2.61
N LEU A 35 -0.52 -12.83 1.33
CA LEU A 35 -1.58 -12.76 0.33
C LEU A 35 -2.70 -13.75 0.75
N PRO A 36 -3.96 -13.29 0.93
CA PRO A 36 -5.07 -14.17 1.28
C PRO A 36 -5.27 -15.29 0.27
N SER A 37 -5.84 -16.41 0.69
CA SER A 37 -6.24 -17.47 -0.23
C SER A 37 -7.28 -16.94 -1.24
N ILE A 38 -7.42 -17.63 -2.37
CA ILE A 38 -8.44 -17.32 -3.39
C ILE A 38 -9.83 -17.26 -2.73
N GLU A 39 -10.16 -18.25 -1.92
CA GLU A 39 -11.43 -18.33 -1.19
C GLU A 39 -11.67 -17.12 -0.27
N LYS A 40 -10.67 -16.76 0.56
CA LYS A 40 -10.77 -15.58 1.45
C LYS A 40 -10.92 -14.30 0.65
N THR A 41 -10.24 -14.21 -0.49
CA THR A 41 -10.30 -13.04 -1.37
C THR A 41 -11.69 -12.87 -1.99
N LEU A 42 -12.24 -13.94 -2.58
CA LEU A 42 -13.58 -13.89 -3.16
C LEU A 42 -14.66 -13.64 -2.10
N ALA A 43 -14.49 -14.19 -0.89
CA ALA A 43 -15.35 -13.89 0.25
C ALA A 43 -15.28 -12.41 0.66
N SER A 44 -14.08 -11.80 0.66
CA SER A 44 -13.90 -10.38 0.98
C SER A 44 -14.56 -9.44 -0.02
N ARG A 45 -14.51 -9.80 -1.31
CA ARG A 45 -15.22 -9.09 -2.37
C ARG A 45 -16.74 -9.16 -2.14
N ALA A 46 -17.26 -10.36 -1.88
CA ALA A 46 -18.69 -10.53 -1.61
C ALA A 46 -19.14 -9.78 -0.35
N TRP A 47 -18.30 -9.75 0.69
CA TRP A 47 -18.51 -8.97 1.90
C TRP A 47 -18.60 -7.47 1.58
N ALA A 48 -17.66 -6.92 0.80
CA ALA A 48 -17.67 -5.50 0.41
C ALA A 48 -18.95 -5.14 -0.35
N ARG A 49 -19.40 -6.00 -1.27
CA ARG A 49 -20.66 -5.79 -2.00
C ARG A 49 -21.89 -5.81 -1.12
N ARG A 50 -21.94 -6.70 -0.13
CA ARG A 50 -23.07 -6.78 0.81
C ARG A 50 -23.26 -5.48 1.60
N VAL A 51 -22.16 -4.77 1.87
CA VAL A 51 -22.16 -3.50 2.61
C VAL A 51 -22.08 -2.26 1.69
N ASP A 52 -22.28 -2.46 0.39
CA ASP A 52 -22.24 -1.42 -0.66
C ASP A 52 -20.91 -0.65 -0.76
N TRP A 53 -19.79 -1.36 -0.58
CA TRP A 53 -18.45 -0.80 -0.73
C TRP A 53 -17.80 -1.20 -2.06
N ALA A 54 -17.03 -0.25 -2.60
CA ALA A 54 -16.09 -0.54 -3.67
C ALA A 54 -14.96 -1.46 -3.15
N TYR A 55 -14.26 -2.13 -4.05
CA TYR A 55 -13.27 -3.14 -3.69
C TYR A 55 -11.94 -2.91 -4.39
N THR A 56 -10.85 -3.06 -3.62
CA THR A 56 -9.47 -2.97 -4.09
C THR A 56 -8.73 -4.23 -3.67
N LEU A 57 -8.31 -5.03 -4.64
CA LEU A 57 -7.44 -6.18 -4.42
C LEU A 57 -6.00 -5.67 -4.28
N VAL A 58 -5.35 -5.99 -3.17
CA VAL A 58 -3.99 -5.53 -2.86
C VAL A 58 -2.99 -6.66 -3.03
N THR A 59 -1.97 -6.43 -3.86
CA THR A 59 -0.99 -7.46 -4.22
C THR A 59 0.43 -7.10 -3.76
N PRO A 60 1.19 -8.06 -3.25
CA PRO A 60 2.44 -7.79 -2.54
C PRO A 60 3.65 -7.66 -3.47
N VAL A 61 4.79 -7.29 -2.89
CA VAL A 61 6.10 -7.33 -3.57
C VAL A 61 6.45 -8.77 -3.96
N LEU A 62 7.07 -8.97 -5.14
CA LEU A 62 7.26 -10.29 -5.73
C LEU A 62 8.72 -10.70 -5.85
N GLY A 63 8.99 -12.00 -5.64
CA GLY A 63 10.14 -12.69 -6.21
C GLY A 63 9.73 -13.54 -7.42
N GLU A 64 10.70 -14.22 -8.04
CA GLU A 64 10.48 -15.02 -9.25
C GLU A 64 9.49 -16.18 -9.02
N ALA A 65 9.58 -16.86 -7.88
CA ALA A 65 8.67 -17.96 -7.54
C ALA A 65 7.27 -17.45 -7.21
N GLU A 66 7.20 -16.32 -6.49
CA GLU A 66 5.96 -15.64 -6.12
C GLU A 66 5.23 -15.10 -7.35
N ARG A 67 5.94 -14.59 -8.36
CA ARG A 67 5.34 -14.13 -9.63
C ARG A 67 4.55 -15.25 -10.31
N ARG A 68 5.07 -16.49 -10.34
CA ARG A 68 4.34 -17.64 -10.92
C ARG A 68 3.11 -18.03 -10.12
N GLN A 69 3.18 -17.92 -8.79
CA GLN A 69 2.03 -18.19 -7.92
C GLN A 69 0.95 -17.10 -8.10
N LEU A 70 1.36 -15.84 -8.22
CA LEU A 70 0.45 -14.73 -8.49
C LEU A 70 -0.27 -14.88 -9.83
N ASP A 71 0.41 -15.37 -10.87
CA ASP A 71 -0.21 -15.63 -12.19
C ASP A 71 -1.40 -16.61 -12.07
N ASN A 72 -1.21 -17.73 -11.36
CA ASN A 72 -2.30 -18.68 -11.11
C ASN A 72 -3.42 -18.08 -10.26
N TYR A 73 -3.05 -17.28 -9.26
CA TYR A 73 -4.00 -16.57 -8.41
C TYR A 73 -4.85 -15.59 -9.23
N PHE A 74 -4.24 -14.79 -10.09
CA PHE A 74 -4.92 -13.82 -10.95
C PHE A 74 -5.86 -14.46 -11.96
N LYS A 75 -5.48 -15.58 -12.59
CA LYS A 75 -6.35 -16.32 -13.50
C LYS A 75 -7.65 -16.78 -12.85
N THR A 76 -7.68 -16.90 -11.52
CA THR A 76 -8.87 -17.30 -10.77
C THR A 76 -9.62 -16.11 -10.18
N VAL A 77 -8.91 -15.13 -9.61
CA VAL A 77 -9.54 -14.01 -8.87
C VAL A 77 -9.98 -12.87 -9.79
N LEU A 78 -9.17 -12.49 -10.78
CA LEU A 78 -9.47 -11.32 -11.61
C LEU A 78 -10.75 -11.46 -12.46
N PRO A 79 -11.11 -12.63 -13.01
CA PRO A 79 -12.37 -12.81 -13.73
C PRO A 79 -13.62 -12.50 -12.88
N GLU A 80 -13.51 -12.64 -11.56
CA GLU A 80 -14.61 -12.38 -10.63
C GLU A 80 -14.73 -10.90 -10.28
N LEU A 81 -13.72 -10.06 -10.53
CA LEU A 81 -13.78 -8.63 -10.26
C LEU A 81 -14.73 -7.90 -11.21
N ALA A 82 -15.44 -6.90 -10.68
CA ALA A 82 -16.24 -6.00 -11.51
C ALA A 82 -15.34 -4.92 -12.13
N SER A 83 -15.75 -4.31 -13.24
CA SER A 83 -14.97 -3.23 -13.88
C SER A 83 -14.79 -1.98 -13.00
N GLY A 84 -15.58 -1.82 -11.93
CA GLY A 84 -15.39 -0.76 -10.93
C GLY A 84 -14.43 -1.13 -9.79
N ASP A 85 -13.92 -2.36 -9.77
CA ASP A 85 -12.90 -2.78 -8.82
C ASP A 85 -11.51 -2.32 -9.26
N GLU A 86 -10.65 -2.16 -8.25
CA GLU A 86 -9.28 -1.73 -8.45
C GLU A 86 -8.33 -2.87 -8.07
N VAL A 87 -7.15 -2.90 -8.70
CA VAL A 87 -6.05 -3.76 -8.27
C VAL A 87 -4.83 -2.91 -7.98
N LEU A 88 -4.37 -2.98 -6.73
CA LEU A 88 -3.15 -2.35 -6.27
C LEU A 88 -1.98 -3.31 -6.46
N ILE A 89 -0.96 -2.86 -7.19
CA ILE A 89 0.28 -3.59 -7.41
C ILE A 89 1.45 -2.97 -6.61
N SER A 90 2.09 -3.77 -5.76
CA SER A 90 3.32 -3.37 -5.07
C SER A 90 4.60 -3.80 -5.80
N ASP A 91 4.45 -4.44 -6.97
CA ASP A 91 5.56 -4.85 -7.84
C ASP A 91 5.18 -4.67 -9.31
N TRP A 92 6.12 -4.17 -10.13
CA TRP A 92 5.92 -4.02 -11.57
C TRP A 92 5.68 -5.36 -12.28
N GLY A 93 6.22 -6.45 -11.75
CA GLY A 93 6.03 -7.79 -12.26
C GLY A 93 4.57 -8.26 -12.22
N ALA A 94 3.71 -7.63 -11.42
CA ALA A 94 2.27 -7.93 -11.36
C ALA A 94 1.48 -7.29 -12.51
N LEU A 95 1.95 -6.17 -13.08
CA LEU A 95 1.20 -5.40 -14.08
C LEU A 95 0.92 -6.21 -15.34
N GLU A 96 1.95 -6.87 -15.88
CA GLU A 96 1.84 -7.70 -17.08
C GLU A 96 0.92 -8.90 -16.83
N LEU A 97 1.05 -9.55 -15.67
CA LEU A 97 0.21 -10.69 -15.30
C LEU A 97 -1.26 -10.29 -15.22
N LEU A 98 -1.55 -9.18 -14.54
CA LEU A 98 -2.91 -8.63 -14.45
C LEU A 98 -3.49 -8.42 -15.85
N ARG A 99 -2.75 -7.71 -16.71
CA ARG A 99 -3.20 -7.35 -18.06
C ARG A 99 -3.39 -8.52 -19.00
N SER A 100 -2.66 -9.61 -18.77
CA SER A 100 -2.86 -10.84 -19.52
C SER A 100 -4.21 -11.52 -19.24
N VAL A 101 -4.87 -11.16 -18.13
CA VAL A 101 -6.18 -11.72 -17.71
C VAL A 101 -7.30 -10.69 -17.88
N ARG A 102 -7.07 -9.44 -17.44
CA ARG A 102 -8.03 -8.33 -17.48
C ARG A 102 -7.29 -7.02 -17.76
N ASP A 103 -7.62 -6.32 -18.83
CA ASP A 103 -7.00 -5.05 -19.22
C ASP A 103 -7.88 -3.82 -18.90
N ASP A 104 -9.12 -4.04 -18.49
CA ASP A 104 -10.11 -3.00 -18.17
C ASP A 104 -10.09 -2.55 -16.70
N LEU A 105 -9.45 -3.32 -15.82
CA LEU A 105 -9.40 -3.01 -14.39
C LEU A 105 -8.50 -1.80 -14.12
N THR A 106 -8.94 -0.95 -13.18
CA THR A 106 -8.12 0.17 -12.73
C THR A 106 -6.93 -0.34 -11.92
N VAL A 107 -5.72 0.03 -12.35
CA VAL A 107 -4.48 -0.34 -11.65
C VAL A 107 -4.01 0.82 -10.79
N ILE A 108 -3.67 0.52 -9.53
CA ILE A 108 -3.09 1.45 -8.56
C ILE A 108 -1.66 1.02 -8.26
N LEU A 109 -0.73 1.97 -8.16
CA LEU A 109 0.61 1.67 -7.66
C LEU A 109 0.65 1.74 -6.13
N GLY A 110 1.01 0.62 -5.52
CA GLY A 110 1.18 0.48 -4.08
C GLY A 110 2.35 1.31 -3.55
N ARG A 111 2.25 1.67 -2.27
CA ARG A 111 3.23 2.55 -1.61
C ARG A 111 4.64 1.96 -1.58
N ALA A 112 4.80 0.64 -1.65
CA ALA A 112 6.11 0.00 -1.81
C ALA A 112 6.94 0.57 -2.99
N LEU A 113 6.26 1.02 -4.05
CA LEU A 113 6.88 1.58 -5.25
C LEU A 113 7.00 3.13 -5.22
N SER A 114 6.55 3.80 -4.15
CA SER A 114 6.44 5.27 -4.13
C SER A 114 7.77 6.03 -4.18
N GLY A 115 8.88 5.39 -3.77
CA GLY A 115 10.20 6.02 -3.63
C GLY A 115 10.23 7.18 -2.63
N GLN A 116 9.22 7.30 -1.76
CA GLN A 116 9.20 8.27 -0.67
C GLN A 116 10.36 8.01 0.29
N LYS A 117 11.00 9.09 0.76
CA LYS A 117 12.03 9.01 1.79
C LYS A 117 11.35 8.97 3.15
N ARG A 118 11.47 7.85 3.86
CA ARG A 118 10.65 7.55 5.06
C ARG A 118 11.44 7.49 6.37
N GLY A 119 12.75 7.71 6.30
CA GLY A 119 13.61 7.58 7.47
C GLY A 119 13.26 8.64 8.53
N PRO A 120 12.99 8.26 9.80
CA PRO A 120 12.65 9.23 10.84
C PRO A 120 13.78 10.22 11.14
N ARG A 121 15.03 9.85 10.83
CA ARG A 121 16.21 10.71 10.97
C ARG A 121 16.13 12.02 10.18
N ILE A 122 15.24 12.12 9.19
CA ILE A 122 15.01 13.36 8.44
C ILE A 122 14.59 14.51 9.36
N LEU A 123 13.89 14.21 10.47
CA LEU A 123 13.43 15.23 11.42
C LEU A 123 14.56 15.93 12.17
N GLU A 124 15.68 15.24 12.39
CA GLU A 124 16.85 15.77 13.11
C GLU A 124 17.82 16.50 12.19
N MET A 125 17.57 16.49 10.88
CA MET A 125 18.46 17.11 9.90
C MET A 125 18.21 18.62 9.82
N THR A 126 19.28 19.41 9.88
CA THR A 126 19.23 20.83 9.50
C THR A 126 19.15 20.93 7.97
N LEU A 127 17.93 21.13 7.45
CA LEU A 127 17.66 21.20 6.03
C LEU A 127 17.34 22.64 5.59
N GLY A 128 17.95 23.08 4.49
CA GLY A 128 17.49 24.26 3.75
C GLY A 128 16.18 23.96 3.00
N THR A 129 15.53 25.01 2.49
CA THR A 129 14.22 24.92 1.82
C THR A 129 14.19 23.88 0.70
N GLU A 130 15.17 23.91 -0.21
CA GLU A 130 15.25 22.98 -1.34
C GLU A 130 15.41 21.53 -0.88
N GLN A 131 16.22 21.29 0.15
CA GLN A 131 16.43 19.96 0.70
C GLN A 131 15.15 19.44 1.37
N SER A 132 14.46 20.28 2.14
CA SER A 132 13.17 19.94 2.73
C SER A 132 12.15 19.57 1.65
N GLU A 133 12.07 20.32 0.54
CA GLU A 133 11.20 19.98 -0.59
C GLU A 133 11.58 18.65 -1.24
N TYR A 134 12.88 18.38 -1.41
CA TYR A 134 13.35 17.11 -1.96
C TYR A 134 12.93 15.91 -1.09
N PHE A 135 13.01 16.03 0.24
CA PHE A 135 12.60 14.95 1.16
C PHE A 135 11.09 14.69 1.21
N ARG A 136 10.28 15.62 0.69
CA ARG A 136 8.83 15.48 0.55
C ARG A 136 8.40 14.80 -0.76
N ARG A 137 9.35 14.56 -1.69
CA ARG A 137 9.10 13.95 -3.00
C ARG A 137 9.41 12.46 -3.03
N GLY A 138 8.65 11.71 -3.83
CA GLY A 138 8.89 10.30 -4.19
C GLY A 138 9.40 10.16 -5.63
N SER A 139 9.41 8.92 -6.13
CA SER A 139 9.74 8.61 -7.54
C SER A 139 8.76 9.28 -8.50
N TRP A 140 7.50 9.40 -8.10
CA TRP A 140 6.39 9.89 -8.93
C TRP A 140 6.29 11.42 -9.00
N HIS A 141 7.32 12.14 -8.57
CA HIS A 141 7.48 13.58 -8.80
C HIS A 141 8.43 13.89 -9.96
N ASN A 142 9.08 12.86 -10.54
CA ASN A 142 9.90 12.99 -11.72
C ASN A 142 9.03 12.92 -12.99
N ARG A 143 9.24 13.83 -13.96
CA ARG A 143 8.45 13.92 -15.18
C ARG A 143 8.42 12.62 -15.97
N ASP A 144 9.58 12.03 -16.25
CA ASP A 144 9.69 10.84 -17.09
C ASP A 144 9.04 9.63 -16.40
N ALA A 145 9.09 9.57 -15.07
CA ALA A 145 8.37 8.58 -14.28
C ALA A 145 6.84 8.75 -14.40
N VAL A 146 6.33 9.99 -14.34
CA VAL A 146 4.90 10.29 -14.52
C VAL A 146 4.43 9.93 -15.94
N GLU A 147 5.22 10.27 -16.96
CA GLU A 147 4.92 9.92 -18.36
C GLU A 147 4.80 8.40 -18.52
N LEU A 148 5.71 7.63 -17.91
CA LEU A 148 5.63 6.17 -17.89
C LEU A 148 4.35 5.67 -17.21
N LEU A 149 3.94 6.26 -16.06
CA LEU A 149 2.69 5.86 -15.40
C LEU A 149 1.48 6.07 -16.30
N VAL A 150 1.40 7.24 -16.95
CA VAL A 150 0.30 7.58 -17.86
C VAL A 150 0.29 6.68 -19.09
N GLU A 151 1.46 6.39 -19.68
CA GLU A 151 1.58 5.42 -20.79
C GLU A 151 1.09 4.03 -20.37
N LYS A 152 1.40 3.64 -19.12
CA LYS A 152 0.87 2.42 -18.52
C LYS A 152 -0.52 2.61 -17.92
N GLY A 153 -1.29 3.64 -18.25
CA GLY A 153 -2.68 3.79 -17.79
C GLY A 153 -2.87 3.82 -16.28
N VAL A 154 -1.80 4.13 -15.52
CA VAL A 154 -1.84 4.28 -14.06
C VAL A 154 -1.93 5.78 -13.74
N THR A 155 -3.02 6.18 -13.10
CA THR A 155 -3.23 7.57 -12.67
C THR A 155 -3.43 7.72 -11.17
N ARG A 156 -3.50 6.62 -10.41
CA ARG A 156 -3.60 6.62 -8.95
C ARG A 156 -2.39 5.94 -8.31
N ILE A 157 -1.83 6.59 -7.30
CA ILE A 157 -0.70 6.09 -6.52
C ILE A 157 -0.99 6.16 -5.02
N GLU A 158 -0.47 5.19 -4.28
CA GLU A 158 -0.52 5.17 -2.83
C GLU A 158 0.69 5.90 -2.22
N GLN A 159 0.44 6.72 -1.21
CA GLN A 159 1.45 7.48 -0.48
C GLN A 159 1.35 7.21 1.03
N ASP A 160 2.51 7.19 1.69
CA ASP A 160 2.60 7.21 3.15
C ASP A 160 2.43 8.64 3.69
N ASN A 161 1.81 8.77 4.87
CA ASN A 161 1.74 10.03 5.61
C ASN A 161 3.07 10.35 6.34
N LEU A 162 4.02 10.92 5.61
CA LEU A 162 5.37 11.19 6.09
C LEU A 162 5.41 12.27 7.20
N LEU A 163 6.33 12.12 8.15
CA LEU A 163 6.52 13.07 9.26
C LEU A 163 7.01 14.45 8.78
N GLN A 164 7.81 14.50 7.71
CA GLN A 164 8.31 15.74 7.12
C GLN A 164 7.33 16.41 6.14
N GLY A 165 6.14 15.84 5.95
CA GLY A 165 5.12 16.28 4.99
C GLY A 165 5.32 15.74 3.57
N LEU A 166 4.46 16.20 2.66
CA LEU A 166 4.37 15.73 1.28
C LEU A 166 4.47 16.88 0.28
N ALA A 167 5.03 16.59 -0.88
CA ALA A 167 5.02 17.49 -2.02
C ALA A 167 3.79 17.19 -2.90
N PRO A 168 3.15 18.22 -3.50
CA PRO A 168 2.04 18.02 -4.42
C PRO A 168 2.34 17.02 -5.53
N LEU A 169 1.38 16.15 -5.83
CA LEU A 169 1.49 15.24 -6.95
C LEU A 169 1.38 15.98 -8.30
N PRO A 170 2.21 15.64 -9.30
CA PRO A 170 2.04 16.16 -10.65
C PRO A 170 0.73 15.67 -11.28
N VAL A 171 0.04 16.54 -12.01
CA VAL A 171 -1.09 16.16 -12.86
C VAL A 171 -0.61 15.22 -13.98
N PRO A 172 -1.35 14.16 -14.33
CA PRO A 172 -2.72 13.82 -13.92
C PRO A 172 -2.83 12.87 -12.71
N LEU A 173 -1.75 12.67 -11.95
CA LEU A 173 -1.76 11.71 -10.86
C LEU A 173 -2.69 12.15 -9.72
N GLN A 174 -3.36 11.16 -9.14
CA GLN A 174 -4.15 11.27 -7.92
C GLN A 174 -3.54 10.38 -6.85
N GLY A 175 -3.64 10.83 -5.61
CA GLY A 175 -3.06 10.15 -4.47
C GLY A 175 -4.11 9.60 -3.52
N SER A 176 -3.75 8.47 -2.95
CA SER A 176 -4.36 7.89 -1.77
C SER A 176 -3.34 7.97 -0.62
N LEU A 177 -3.77 8.38 0.57
CA LEU A 177 -2.89 8.57 1.72
C LEU A 177 -3.16 7.53 2.81
N HIS A 178 -2.13 6.77 3.17
CA HIS A 178 -2.21 5.74 4.21
C HIS A 178 -2.05 6.31 5.62
N LEU A 179 -2.93 5.88 6.54
CA LEU A 179 -2.92 6.25 7.96
C LEU A 179 -3.20 5.05 8.88
N PRO A 180 -2.72 5.06 10.13
CA PRO A 180 -1.70 5.97 10.67
C PRO A 180 -0.28 5.49 10.36
N TYR A 181 -0.14 4.30 9.76
CA TYR A 181 1.16 3.65 9.61
C TYR A 181 1.84 4.04 8.29
N ALA A 182 2.95 4.75 8.37
CA ALA A 182 3.84 5.05 7.25
C ALA A 182 4.91 3.96 7.15
N MET A 183 5.02 3.28 6.01
CA MET A 183 6.10 2.32 5.74
C MET A 183 7.45 3.01 5.90
N VAL A 184 8.42 2.36 6.55
CA VAL A 184 9.83 2.79 6.61
C VAL A 184 10.70 1.92 5.73
N THR A 185 10.65 0.61 5.95
CA THR A 185 11.43 -0.38 5.21
C THR A 185 10.73 -1.72 5.24
N SER A 186 10.92 -2.53 4.20
CA SER A 186 10.45 -3.91 4.13
C SER A 186 11.58 -4.80 3.62
N SER A 187 11.64 -6.03 4.12
CA SER A 187 12.70 -6.98 3.81
C SER A 187 12.13 -8.34 3.43
N ARG A 188 12.84 -9.13 2.62
CA ARG A 188 12.51 -10.56 2.46
C ARG A 188 13.05 -11.41 3.61
N ASN A 189 13.99 -10.87 4.39
CA ASN A 189 14.54 -11.48 5.60
C ASN A 189 13.68 -11.07 6.80
N CYS A 190 12.50 -11.67 6.90
CA CYS A 190 11.57 -11.42 8.00
C CYS A 190 12.15 -11.94 9.33
N PRO A 191 12.11 -11.15 10.44
CA PRO A 191 12.63 -11.58 11.75
C PRO A 191 11.89 -12.79 12.32
N PHE A 192 10.63 -13.00 11.93
CA PHE A 192 9.84 -14.16 12.36
C PHE A 192 10.10 -15.42 11.52
N ARG A 193 10.91 -15.31 10.46
CA ARG A 193 11.20 -16.44 9.59
C ARG A 193 12.27 -17.31 10.23
N THR A 194 11.87 -18.51 10.65
CA THR A 194 12.74 -19.47 11.34
C THR A 194 13.72 -20.20 10.41
N SER A 195 13.47 -20.19 9.10
CA SER A 195 14.33 -20.85 8.10
C SER A 195 14.97 -19.83 7.14
N PRO A 196 16.30 -19.90 6.92
CA PRO A 196 16.98 -19.08 5.93
C PRO A 196 16.75 -19.57 4.49
N VAL A 197 16.15 -20.75 4.29
CA VAL A 197 15.89 -21.31 2.95
C VAL A 197 14.81 -20.49 2.25
N PHE A 198 15.09 -19.94 1.06
CA PHE A 198 14.09 -19.30 0.21
C PHE A 198 13.00 -20.33 -0.17
N GLY A 199 11.74 -20.07 0.20
CA GLY A 199 10.62 -21.01 0.10
C GLY A 199 9.41 -20.60 0.94
N PRO A 200 8.33 -21.42 0.97
CA PRO A 200 7.11 -21.13 1.72
C PRO A 200 7.35 -20.70 3.16
N CYS A 201 6.70 -19.63 3.60
CA CYS A 201 6.72 -19.20 5.00
C CYS A 201 5.64 -19.96 5.77
N ALA A 202 6.06 -20.89 6.63
CA ALA A 202 5.17 -21.63 7.52
C ALA A 202 4.98 -20.98 8.89
N ALA A 203 5.77 -19.94 9.20
CA ALA A 203 5.70 -19.26 10.49
C ALA A 203 4.49 -18.33 10.54
N PRO A 204 3.72 -18.29 11.65
CA PRO A 204 2.79 -17.19 11.88
C PRO A 204 3.58 -15.88 11.84
N CYS A 205 2.94 -14.81 11.37
CA CYS A 205 3.45 -13.49 11.67
C CYS A 205 3.45 -13.39 13.20
N GLY A 206 4.62 -13.20 13.81
CA GLY A 206 4.67 -13.04 15.25
C GLY A 206 3.99 -11.74 15.66
N GLU A 207 3.83 -11.53 16.96
CA GLU A 207 3.21 -10.32 17.49
C GLU A 207 3.95 -9.05 17.03
N THR A 208 3.19 -8.01 16.70
CA THR A 208 3.73 -6.69 16.42
C THR A 208 4.55 -6.20 17.62
N PHE A 209 5.76 -5.71 17.39
CA PHE A 209 6.61 -5.15 18.44
C PHE A 209 7.22 -3.81 18.03
N THR A 210 7.79 -3.09 18.99
CA THR A 210 8.42 -1.78 18.74
C THR A 210 9.93 -1.84 18.86
N LEU A 211 10.61 -1.08 18.01
CA LEU A 211 12.05 -0.84 18.06
C LEU A 211 12.28 0.61 18.48
N LYS A 212 13.12 0.79 19.49
CA LYS A 212 13.56 2.08 20.00
C LYS A 212 15.06 2.24 19.72
N THR A 213 15.46 3.45 19.36
CA THR A 213 16.86 3.86 19.21
C THR A 213 17.06 5.20 19.92
N GLU A 214 18.32 5.52 20.26
CA GLU A 214 18.70 6.84 20.77
C GLU A 214 18.87 7.87 19.65
N GLU A 215 18.93 7.43 18.39
CA GLU A 215 19.14 8.32 17.22
C GLU A 215 17.90 9.10 16.79
N THR A 216 16.70 8.64 17.13
CA THR A 216 15.43 9.27 16.71
C THR A 216 14.36 9.11 17.78
N GLU A 217 13.55 10.14 18.01
CA GLU A 217 12.44 10.11 18.96
C GLU A 217 11.31 9.12 18.57
N PRO A 218 10.86 9.03 17.29
CA PRO A 218 9.76 8.14 16.94
C PRO A 218 10.11 6.65 17.08
N LEU A 219 9.16 5.86 17.59
CA LEU A 219 9.24 4.40 17.59
C LEU A 219 9.04 3.84 16.20
N LEU A 220 9.74 2.74 15.90
CA LEU A 220 9.43 1.90 14.74
C LEU A 220 8.58 0.72 15.17
N TYR A 221 7.50 0.46 14.44
CA TYR A 221 6.62 -0.68 14.64
C TYR A 221 7.00 -1.77 13.65
N GLN A 222 7.41 -2.95 14.13
CA GLN A 222 7.69 -4.11 13.31
C GLN A 222 6.44 -4.98 13.22
N ASP A 223 5.84 -5.07 12.02
CA ASP A 223 4.80 -6.03 11.67
C ASP A 223 5.32 -6.90 10.52
N GLY A 224 5.43 -8.20 10.79
CA GLY A 224 5.94 -9.18 9.84
C GLY A 224 7.32 -8.77 9.31
N ASN A 225 7.40 -8.58 8.01
CA ASN A 225 8.64 -8.26 7.31
C ASN A 225 8.87 -6.75 7.11
N THR A 226 8.02 -5.89 7.69
CA THR A 226 7.98 -4.46 7.41
C THR A 226 8.01 -3.64 8.71
N GLN A 227 8.72 -2.52 8.66
CA GLN A 227 8.77 -1.54 9.73
C GLN A 227 7.96 -0.31 9.35
N PHE A 228 7.26 0.26 10.32
CA PHE A 228 6.39 1.41 10.15
C PHE A 228 6.69 2.51 11.18
N LEU A 229 6.40 3.74 10.80
CA LEU A 229 6.22 4.88 11.71
C LEU A 229 4.72 5.11 11.93
N HIS A 230 4.38 5.70 13.06
CA HIS A 230 3.02 6.09 13.36
C HIS A 230 2.84 7.61 13.20
N ASN A 231 1.88 8.02 12.37
CA ASN A 231 1.53 9.42 12.12
C ASN A 231 0.04 9.57 11.77
N GLU A 232 -0.75 9.97 12.74
CA GLU A 232 -2.19 10.27 12.60
C GLU A 232 -2.47 11.69 12.08
N THR A 233 -1.45 12.57 12.05
CA THR A 233 -1.67 13.98 11.71
C THR A 233 -1.90 14.13 10.22
N LEU A 234 -3.16 14.40 9.85
CA LEU A 234 -3.55 14.67 8.48
C LEU A 234 -3.01 16.02 7.98
N PRO A 235 -2.45 16.08 6.75
CA PRO A 235 -2.16 17.35 6.10
C PRO A 235 -3.44 18.17 5.90
N LYS A 236 -3.40 19.48 6.22
CA LYS A 236 -4.57 20.37 6.09
C LYS A 236 -4.95 20.67 4.63
N ASN A 237 -4.07 20.34 3.69
CA ASN A 237 -4.13 20.76 2.30
C ASN A 237 -4.19 19.59 1.30
N LEU A 238 -4.90 18.50 1.65
CA LEU A 238 -5.01 17.27 0.86
C LEU A 238 -5.30 17.50 -0.63
N SER A 239 -6.28 18.35 -0.95
CA SER A 239 -6.65 18.66 -2.33
C SER A 239 -5.50 19.26 -3.13
N THR A 240 -4.73 20.17 -2.53
CA THR A 240 -3.55 20.76 -3.17
C THR A 240 -2.39 19.78 -3.31
N LEU A 241 -2.37 18.73 -2.48
CA LEU A 241 -1.40 17.64 -2.59
C LEU A 241 -1.77 16.62 -3.68
N GLY A 242 -2.96 16.74 -4.29
CA GLY A 242 -3.50 15.74 -5.21
C GLY A 242 -4.08 14.52 -4.50
N ILE A 243 -4.31 14.59 -3.18
CA ILE A 243 -4.89 13.49 -2.40
C ILE A 243 -6.41 13.63 -2.38
N ASN A 244 -7.10 12.56 -2.78
CA ASN A 244 -8.56 12.48 -2.73
C ASN A 244 -9.10 11.18 -2.12
N ARG A 245 -8.21 10.35 -1.56
CA ARG A 245 -8.57 9.14 -0.81
C ARG A 245 -7.71 9.03 0.45
N ILE A 246 -8.32 8.64 1.57
CA ILE A 246 -7.63 8.20 2.78
C ILE A 246 -7.80 6.69 2.90
N VAL A 247 -6.70 5.97 3.13
CA VAL A 247 -6.68 4.53 3.39
C VAL A 247 -6.32 4.32 4.86
N THR A 248 -7.32 3.99 5.66
CA THR A 248 -7.16 3.78 7.10
C THR A 248 -6.82 2.31 7.36
N HIS A 249 -5.78 2.11 8.15
CA HIS A 249 -5.33 0.82 8.69
C HIS A 249 -5.73 0.80 10.17
N PRO A 250 -6.87 0.18 10.55
CA PRO A 250 -7.33 0.18 11.94
C PRO A 250 -6.30 -0.45 12.88
N GLU A 251 -5.58 -1.45 12.39
CA GLU A 251 -4.55 -2.18 13.11
C GLU A 251 -3.42 -2.51 12.13
N LEU A 252 -2.19 -2.66 12.64
CA LEU A 252 -1.19 -3.46 11.94
C LEU A 252 -1.68 -4.91 11.92
N VAL A 253 -1.38 -5.63 10.84
CA VAL A 253 -1.99 -6.95 10.65
C VAL A 253 -1.28 -7.94 11.58
N ASN A 254 -1.98 -8.33 12.64
CA ASN A 254 -1.55 -9.39 13.55
C ASN A 254 -1.75 -10.77 12.90
#